data_AF-A0A1V4SAB6-F1
#
_entry.id   AF-A0A1V4SAB6-F1
#
_cell.length_a   1.000
_cell.length_b   1.000
_cell.length_c   1.000
_cell.angle_alpha   90.00
_cell.angle_beta   90.00
_cell.angle_gamma   90.00
#
_symmetry.space_group_name_H-M   'P 1'
#
loop_
_entity.id
_entity.type
_entity.pdbx_description
1 polymer ?
#
loop_
_entity_poly.entity_id
_entity_poly.type
_entity_poly.pdbx_seq_one_letter_code
_entity_poly.pdbx_strand_id
1 'polypeptide(L)'
;AFCRANGAIPVFKGICPDNFERLKSLVEEGLEKADVLWLSGGSSVGTRDLTLAVFKTFDDFELMVHGISISPGKPTIIARIGGKPVVGLPGHVASALIVAEVFMAPLLANLSGAKEIDGPHGRRVMARLSRNIESKSGREDYIRVRLEREKGELKAEPLFGKSGLISPLVEGNGMVKVDVNTEGLYEGDLVEALLFR
;
A
#
# COMPACT_ATOMS: atom_id res chain seq x y z
N ALA A 1 9.60 -5.29 7.66
CA ALA A 1 9.13 -6.66 7.41
C ALA A 1 8.75 -6.84 5.95
N PHE A 2 7.77 -6.10 5.44
CA PHE A 2 7.32 -6.10 4.04
C PHE A 2 8.45 -6.13 3.00
N CYS A 3 9.41 -5.20 3.07
CA CYS A 3 10.52 -5.14 2.11
C CYS A 3 11.32 -6.46 2.06
N ARG A 4 11.65 -7.04 3.23
CA ARG A 4 12.39 -8.31 3.30
C ARG A 4 11.59 -9.50 2.77
N ALA A 5 10.27 -9.51 3.01
CA ALA A 5 9.39 -10.54 2.48
C ALA A 5 9.30 -10.50 0.94
N ASN A 6 9.54 -9.33 0.34
CA ASN A 6 9.62 -9.12 -1.11
C ASN A 6 11.08 -9.07 -1.62
N GLY A 7 12.03 -9.65 -0.89
CA GLY A 7 13.44 -9.78 -1.33
C GLY A 7 14.27 -8.50 -1.33
N ALA A 8 13.74 -7.37 -0.86
CA ALA A 8 14.46 -6.10 -0.81
C ALA A 8 15.30 -5.95 0.49
N ILE A 9 16.35 -5.13 0.40
CA ILE A 9 17.25 -4.82 1.53
C ILE A 9 16.83 -3.48 2.15
N PRO A 10 16.16 -3.45 3.31
CA PRO A 10 15.69 -2.19 3.90
C PRO A 10 16.84 -1.41 4.55
N VAL A 11 17.01 -0.15 4.14
CA VAL A 11 17.90 0.82 4.80
C VAL A 11 17.04 1.74 5.68
N PHE A 12 16.93 1.42 6.97
CA PHE A 12 16.10 2.19 7.89
C PHE A 12 16.79 3.48 8.34
N LYS A 13 16.14 4.62 8.14
CA LYS A 13 16.65 5.96 8.48
C LYS A 13 16.12 6.54 9.80
N GLY A 14 15.29 5.80 10.54
CA GLY A 14 14.72 6.25 11.80
C GLY A 14 13.45 7.08 11.64
N ILE A 15 13.07 7.77 12.72
CA ILE A 15 11.93 8.69 12.76
C ILE A 15 12.46 10.11 12.55
N CYS A 16 11.91 10.81 11.56
CA CYS A 16 12.19 12.22 11.33
C CYS A 16 11.11 13.06 12.04
N PRO A 17 11.47 14.09 12.83
CA PRO A 17 10.50 15.10 13.26
C PRO A 17 9.98 15.89 12.04
N ASP A 18 8.90 16.64 12.24
CA ASP A 18 8.33 17.56 11.24
C ASP A 18 9.25 18.79 11.05
N ASN A 19 10.44 18.56 10.50
CA ASN A 19 11.48 19.54 10.28
C ASN A 19 12.02 19.42 8.85
N PHE A 20 11.97 20.52 8.11
CA PHE A 20 12.31 20.56 6.70
C PHE A 20 13.77 20.14 6.42
N GLU A 21 14.73 20.79 7.06
CA GLU A 21 16.16 20.54 6.84
C GLU A 21 16.54 19.11 7.19
N ARG A 22 16.00 18.59 8.30
CA ARG A 22 16.25 17.22 8.70
C ARG A 22 15.67 16.22 7.71
N LEU A 23 14.44 16.46 7.24
CA LEU A 23 13.81 15.59 6.26
C LEU A 23 14.56 15.62 4.93
N LYS A 24 14.97 16.80 4.46
CA LYS A 24 15.78 16.97 3.24
C LYS A 24 17.07 16.17 3.31
N SER A 25 17.84 16.33 4.39
CA SER A 25 19.08 15.58 4.59
C SER A 25 18.86 14.06 4.59
N LEU A 26 17.78 13.57 5.21
CA LEU A 26 17.48 12.13 5.20
C LEU A 26 17.05 11.62 3.82
N VAL A 27 16.35 12.44 3.03
CA VAL A 27 15.98 12.14 1.64
C VAL A 27 17.24 12.07 0.77
N GLU A 28 18.13 13.05 0.86
CA GLU A 28 19.42 13.07 0.15
C GLU A 28 20.23 11.80 0.44
N GLU A 29 20.49 11.51 1.72
CA GLU A 29 21.23 10.31 2.11
C GLU A 29 20.51 9.00 1.72
N GLY A 30 19.18 9.03 1.61
CA GLY A 30 18.36 7.90 1.19
C GLY A 30 18.51 7.61 -0.30
N LEU A 31 18.44 8.66 -1.12
CA LEU A 31 18.62 8.60 -2.56
C LEU A 31 20.04 8.15 -2.94
N GLU A 32 21.06 8.46 -2.14
CA GLU A 32 22.42 7.94 -2.37
C GLU A 32 22.54 6.44 -2.09
N LYS A 33 21.82 5.92 -1.10
CA LYS A 33 22.04 4.57 -0.54
C LYS A 33 21.05 3.51 -0.99
N ALA A 34 19.94 3.90 -1.62
CA ALA A 34 18.87 2.98 -2.01
C ALA A 34 18.43 3.21 -3.45
N ASP A 35 17.83 2.18 -4.06
CA ASP A 35 17.23 2.24 -5.39
C ASP A 35 15.81 2.81 -5.36
N VAL A 36 15.17 2.78 -4.20
CA VAL A 36 13.81 3.28 -3.97
C VAL A 36 13.74 3.90 -2.57
N LEU A 37 13.04 5.02 -2.43
CA LEU A 37 12.90 5.73 -1.17
C LEU A 37 11.45 5.77 -0.70
N TRP A 38 11.16 5.25 0.50
CA TRP A 38 9.82 5.24 1.07
C TRP A 38 9.77 6.09 2.33
N LEU A 39 8.79 6.98 2.39
CA LEU A 39 8.49 7.78 3.57
C LEU A 39 7.15 7.31 4.11
N SER A 40 7.14 6.77 5.33
CA SER A 40 5.92 6.36 6.02
C SER A 40 5.62 7.33 7.15
N GLY A 41 4.38 7.78 7.25
CA GLY A 41 3.98 8.79 8.24
C GLY A 41 3.65 10.12 7.56
N GLY A 42 3.27 11.11 8.37
CA GLY A 42 2.99 12.45 7.84
C GLY A 42 1.69 12.58 7.04
N SER A 43 0.66 11.77 7.35
CA SER A 43 -0.67 11.88 6.71
C SER A 43 -1.44 13.15 7.02
N SER A 44 -0.95 13.99 7.93
CA SER A 44 -1.54 15.32 8.13
C SER A 44 -1.30 16.15 6.87
N VAL A 45 -2.26 17.02 6.55
CA VAL A 45 -2.13 17.97 5.42
C VAL A 45 -0.78 18.69 5.53
N GLY A 46 -0.41 19.16 6.73
CA GLY A 46 0.87 19.87 6.94
C GLY A 46 2.14 19.04 6.70
N THR A 47 2.22 17.80 7.19
CA THR A 47 3.43 16.97 7.01
C THR A 47 3.55 16.42 5.58
N ARG A 48 2.42 16.19 4.91
CA ARG A 48 2.41 15.83 3.48
C ARG A 48 2.91 16.99 2.63
N ASP A 49 2.49 18.21 2.96
CA ASP A 49 2.97 19.41 2.30
C ASP A 49 4.47 19.61 2.55
N LEU A 50 4.97 19.30 3.76
CA LEU A 50 6.40 19.29 4.07
C LEU A 50 7.18 18.30 3.18
N THR A 51 6.66 17.08 3.03
CA THR A 51 7.28 16.04 2.19
C THR A 51 7.39 16.49 0.74
N LEU A 52 6.30 17.02 0.17
CA LEU A 52 6.31 17.56 -1.19
C LEU A 52 7.21 18.78 -1.32
N ALA A 53 7.25 19.66 -0.31
CA ALA A 53 8.13 20.82 -0.31
C ALA A 53 9.60 20.40 -0.37
N VAL A 54 10.00 19.37 0.40
CA VAL A 54 11.35 18.80 0.34
C VAL A 54 11.63 18.20 -1.04
N PHE A 55 10.73 17.39 -1.59
CA PHE A 55 10.93 16.79 -2.91
C PHE A 55 11.09 17.83 -4.02
N LYS A 56 10.33 18.94 -3.95
CA LYS A 56 10.44 20.05 -4.91
C LYS A 56 11.77 20.80 -4.87
N THR A 57 12.64 20.54 -3.89
CA THR A 57 13.98 21.14 -3.86
C THR A 57 15.01 20.43 -4.73
N PHE A 58 14.69 19.25 -5.25
CA PHE A 58 15.55 18.50 -6.16
C PHE A 58 15.22 18.89 -7.59
N ASP A 59 16.23 19.32 -8.37
CA ASP A 59 16.03 19.86 -9.73
C ASP A 59 15.42 18.84 -10.70
N ASP A 60 15.64 17.55 -10.45
CA ASP A 60 15.16 16.42 -11.23
C ASP A 60 13.93 15.73 -10.62
N PHE A 61 13.24 16.41 -9.70
CA PHE A 61 11.99 15.95 -9.14
C PHE A 61 10.87 15.95 -10.17
N GLU A 62 10.17 14.83 -10.24
CA GLU A 62 8.98 14.64 -11.05
C GLU A 62 7.86 14.03 -10.22
N LEU A 63 6.77 14.78 -10.08
CA LEU A 63 5.56 14.28 -9.44
C LEU A 63 4.75 13.46 -10.45
N MET A 64 4.58 12.17 -10.18
CA MET A 64 3.78 11.30 -11.03
C MET A 64 2.33 11.25 -10.54
N VAL A 65 2.13 11.11 -9.23
CA VAL A 65 0.81 10.98 -8.62
C VAL A 65 0.77 11.72 -7.29
N HIS A 66 -0.23 12.57 -7.12
CA HIS A 66 -0.56 13.18 -5.84
C HIS A 66 -1.96 12.75 -5.40
N GLY A 67 -1.99 11.56 -4.83
CA GLY A 67 -3.19 10.86 -4.42
C GLY A 67 -3.71 9.90 -5.49
N ILE A 68 -4.18 8.76 -5.01
CA ILE A 68 -4.62 7.62 -5.83
C ILE A 68 -6.11 7.35 -5.59
N SER A 69 -6.81 6.91 -6.62
CA SER A 69 -8.24 6.57 -6.55
C SER A 69 -8.47 5.18 -5.97
N ILE A 70 -8.00 4.96 -4.74
CA ILE A 70 -8.21 3.72 -3.98
C ILE A 70 -8.69 4.02 -2.55
N SER A 71 -9.32 3.04 -1.92
CA SER A 71 -9.59 3.04 -0.48
C SER A 71 -9.22 1.70 0.18
N PRO A 72 -8.51 1.72 1.31
CA PRO A 72 -7.80 2.86 1.89
C PRO A 72 -6.48 3.12 1.15
N GLY A 73 -5.99 4.37 1.12
CA GLY A 73 -4.72 4.70 0.45
C GLY A 73 -4.68 6.02 -0.31
N LYS A 74 -5.82 6.72 -0.40
CA LYS A 74 -5.96 7.97 -1.17
C LYS A 74 -4.80 8.97 -1.09
N PRO A 75 -4.22 9.34 0.07
CA PRO A 75 -3.24 10.43 0.12
C PRO A 75 -1.81 10.05 -0.29
N THR A 76 -1.60 8.93 -0.98
CA THR A 76 -0.27 8.46 -1.41
C THR A 76 0.37 9.41 -2.43
N ILE A 77 1.67 9.66 -2.28
CA ILE A 77 2.48 10.38 -3.26
C ILE A 77 3.39 9.38 -3.97
N ILE A 78 3.43 9.42 -5.29
CA ILE A 78 4.40 8.68 -6.11
C ILE A 78 5.13 9.70 -6.97
N ALA A 79 6.46 9.68 -6.89
CA ALA A 79 7.32 10.61 -7.58
C ALA A 79 8.62 9.93 -8.01
N ARG A 80 9.43 10.67 -8.76
CA ARG A 80 10.76 10.27 -9.21
C ARG A 80 11.76 11.40 -8.89
N ILE A 81 12.93 11.03 -8.38
CA ILE A 81 14.07 11.94 -8.11
C ILE A 81 15.34 11.17 -8.48
N GLY A 82 16.25 11.73 -9.28
CA GLY A 82 17.47 11.02 -9.69
C GLY A 82 17.21 9.76 -10.52
N GLY A 83 16.06 9.71 -11.21
CA GLY A 83 15.59 8.48 -11.86
C GLY A 83 15.07 7.40 -10.90
N LYS A 84 15.13 7.61 -9.59
CA LYS A 84 14.71 6.66 -8.55
C LYS A 84 13.27 6.94 -8.09
N PRO A 85 12.43 5.90 -7.88
CA PRO A 85 11.10 6.10 -7.35
C PRO A 85 11.14 6.53 -5.88
N VAL A 86 10.32 7.54 -5.56
CA VAL A 86 10.12 8.05 -4.21
C VAL A 86 8.64 8.00 -3.88
N VAL A 87 8.29 7.37 -2.75
CA VAL A 87 6.90 7.13 -2.36
C VAL A 87 6.62 7.68 -0.96
N GLY A 88 5.64 8.57 -0.88
CA GLY A 88 5.04 9.02 0.38
C GLY A 88 3.83 8.16 0.72
N LEU A 89 4.00 7.23 1.66
CA LEU A 89 2.95 6.35 2.14
C LEU A 89 2.01 7.09 3.11
N PRO A 90 0.72 6.73 3.13
CA PRO A 90 -0.22 7.26 4.13
C PRO A 90 0.26 6.96 5.57
N GLY A 91 0.05 7.90 6.49
CA GLY A 91 0.34 7.69 7.91
C GLY A 91 -0.61 6.73 8.64
N HIS A 92 -1.80 6.43 8.09
CA HIS A 92 -2.65 5.35 8.61
C HIS A 92 -2.07 3.99 8.23
N VAL A 93 -1.79 3.14 9.23
CA VAL A 93 -1.12 1.85 9.04
C VAL A 93 -1.87 0.94 8.07
N ALA A 94 -3.20 0.88 8.13
CA ALA A 94 -3.98 0.07 7.20
C ALA A 94 -3.83 0.57 5.76
N SER A 95 -3.91 1.88 5.55
CA SER A 95 -3.69 2.49 4.24
C SER A 95 -2.27 2.24 3.73
N ALA A 96 -1.25 2.35 4.59
CA ALA A 96 0.14 2.11 4.22
C ALA A 96 0.38 0.67 3.77
N LEU A 97 -0.20 -0.31 4.47
CA LEU A 97 -0.10 -1.72 4.09
C LEU A 97 -0.75 -1.96 2.74
N ILE A 98 -1.98 -1.49 2.54
CA ILE A 98 -2.70 -1.68 1.26
C ILE A 98 -1.91 -1.06 0.10
N VAL A 99 -1.38 0.16 0.28
CA VAL A 99 -0.53 0.80 -0.73
C VAL A 99 0.75 0.01 -0.98
N ALA A 100 1.36 -0.54 0.08
CA ALA A 100 2.53 -1.40 -0.05
C ALA A 100 2.24 -2.64 -0.90
N GLU A 101 1.14 -3.34 -0.62
CA GLU A 101 0.72 -4.53 -1.38
C GLU A 101 0.39 -4.20 -2.84
N VAL A 102 -0.41 -3.15 -3.06
CA VAL A 102 -0.97 -2.85 -4.40
C VAL A 102 0.05 -2.21 -5.33
N PHE A 103 0.95 -1.36 -4.80
CA PHE A 103 1.87 -0.60 -5.64
C PHE A 103 3.34 -0.96 -5.39
N MET A 104 3.70 -1.22 -4.13
CA MET A 104 5.11 -1.37 -3.79
C MET A 104 5.64 -2.79 -4.01
N ALA A 105 4.84 -3.83 -3.80
CA ALA A 105 5.23 -5.20 -4.18
C ALA A 105 5.48 -5.31 -5.70
N PRO A 106 4.58 -4.86 -6.60
CA PRO A 106 4.85 -4.83 -8.02
C PRO A 106 6.08 -3.99 -8.39
N LEU A 107 6.28 -2.85 -7.73
CA LEU A 107 7.46 -2.01 -7.95
C LEU A 107 8.75 -2.75 -7.61
N LEU A 108 8.81 -3.42 -6.46
CA LEU A 108 9.99 -4.19 -6.04
C LEU A 108 10.26 -5.38 -6.96
N ALA A 109 9.20 -6.09 -7.40
CA ALA A 109 9.32 -7.17 -8.37
C ALA A 109 9.86 -6.68 -9.71
N ASN A 110 9.39 -5.52 -10.19
CA ASN A 110 9.90 -4.92 -11.42
C ASN A 110 11.39 -4.52 -11.29
N LEU A 111 11.76 -3.86 -10.19
CA LEU A 111 13.13 -3.44 -9.93
C LEU A 111 14.11 -4.61 -9.79
N SER A 112 13.66 -5.76 -9.26
CA SER A 112 14.49 -6.97 -9.16
C SER A 112 14.62 -7.74 -10.48
N GLY A 113 13.87 -7.35 -11.52
CA GLY A 113 13.78 -8.08 -12.79
C GLY A 113 12.93 -9.34 -12.72
N ALA A 114 12.12 -9.51 -11.67
CA ALA A 114 11.19 -10.62 -11.57
C ALA A 114 10.05 -10.49 -12.59
N LYS A 115 9.66 -11.61 -13.19
CA LYS A 115 8.54 -11.66 -14.16
C LYS A 115 7.18 -11.71 -13.47
N GLU A 116 7.16 -12.19 -12.23
CA GLU A 116 5.98 -12.29 -11.38
C GLU A 116 6.34 -11.75 -9.99
N ILE A 117 5.31 -11.39 -9.22
CA ILE A 117 5.49 -11.03 -7.81
C ILE A 117 5.70 -12.34 -7.04
N ASP A 118 6.96 -12.70 -6.84
CA ASP A 118 7.32 -13.88 -6.07
C ASP A 118 6.95 -13.72 -4.59
N GLY A 119 6.52 -14.83 -3.97
CA GLY A 119 6.19 -14.89 -2.55
C GLY A 119 4.69 -14.77 -2.24
N PRO A 120 4.33 -14.55 -0.97
CA PRO A 120 2.94 -14.60 -0.53
C PRO A 120 2.05 -13.51 -1.14
N HIS A 121 2.64 -12.35 -1.38
CA HIS A 121 1.98 -11.13 -1.84
C HIS A 121 1.54 -11.16 -3.32
N GLY A 122 1.96 -12.17 -4.09
CA GLY A 122 1.49 -12.42 -5.45
C GLY A 122 0.43 -13.51 -5.57
N ARG A 123 0.18 -14.28 -4.48
CA ARG A 123 -0.71 -15.44 -4.52
C ARG A 123 -2.16 -15.02 -4.45
N ARG A 124 -2.96 -15.58 -5.35
CA ARG A 124 -4.40 -15.36 -5.42
C ARG A 124 -5.16 -16.66 -5.27
N VAL A 125 -6.30 -16.60 -4.59
CA VAL A 125 -7.19 -17.75 -4.39
C VAL A 125 -8.62 -17.34 -4.64
N MET A 126 -9.43 -18.25 -5.18
CA MET A 126 -10.88 -18.04 -5.26
C MET A 126 -11.52 -18.39 -3.92
N ALA A 127 -12.39 -17.51 -3.43
CA ALA A 127 -13.14 -17.69 -2.20
C ALA A 127 -14.58 -17.20 -2.38
N ARG A 128 -15.52 -17.79 -1.64
CA ARG A 128 -16.91 -17.35 -1.62
C ARG A 128 -17.09 -16.26 -0.57
N LEU A 129 -17.66 -15.14 -0.95
CA LEU A 129 -17.88 -14.02 -0.03
C LEU A 129 -18.95 -14.39 1.00
N SER A 130 -18.67 -14.17 2.30
CA SER A 130 -19.59 -14.56 3.38
C SER A 130 -20.63 -13.51 3.76
N ARG A 131 -20.51 -12.29 3.22
CA ARG A 131 -21.45 -11.17 3.43
C ARG A 131 -21.20 -10.08 2.38
N ASN A 132 -22.20 -9.24 2.15
CA ASN A 132 -22.08 -8.11 1.22
C ASN A 132 -20.90 -7.17 1.60
N ILE A 133 -20.27 -6.62 0.56
CA ILE A 133 -19.32 -5.52 0.65
C ILE A 133 -19.97 -4.31 -0.02
N GLU A 134 -20.05 -3.20 0.69
CA GLU A 134 -20.40 -1.91 0.10
C GLU A 134 -19.13 -1.19 -0.39
N SER A 135 -19.21 -0.59 -1.57
CA SER A 135 -18.16 0.23 -2.16
C SER A 135 -18.76 1.54 -2.67
N LYS A 136 -17.93 2.46 -3.16
CA LYS A 136 -18.42 3.66 -3.86
C LYS A 136 -17.74 3.75 -5.21
N SER A 137 -18.52 4.11 -6.23
CA SER A 137 -18.02 4.38 -7.57
C SER A 137 -16.92 5.45 -7.59
N GLY A 138 -15.98 5.31 -8.52
CA GLY A 138 -14.89 6.26 -8.75
C GLY A 138 -13.60 5.96 -7.97
N ARG A 139 -13.52 4.83 -7.26
CA ARG A 139 -12.27 4.31 -6.70
C ARG A 139 -12.29 2.78 -6.60
N GLU A 140 -11.11 2.16 -6.55
CA GLU A 140 -11.00 0.75 -6.16
C GLU A 140 -11.05 0.63 -4.63
N ASP A 141 -11.88 -0.27 -4.12
CA ASP A 141 -11.93 -0.57 -2.68
C ASP A 141 -11.20 -1.89 -2.40
N TYR A 142 -10.17 -1.80 -1.58
CA TYR A 142 -9.31 -2.90 -1.17
C TYR A 142 -9.73 -3.36 0.23
N ILE A 143 -10.55 -4.41 0.26
CA ILE A 143 -11.20 -4.91 1.46
C ILE A 143 -10.41 -6.07 2.03
N ARG A 144 -9.91 -5.89 3.24
CA ARG A 144 -9.27 -6.99 3.98
C ARG A 144 -10.29 -8.07 4.30
N VAL A 145 -9.88 -9.31 4.15
CA VAL A 145 -10.71 -10.48 4.43
C VAL A 145 -9.96 -11.45 5.34
N ARG A 146 -10.74 -12.18 6.13
CA ARG A 146 -10.31 -13.43 6.75
C ARG A 146 -10.75 -14.58 5.85
N LEU A 147 -9.78 -15.36 5.40
CA LEU A 147 -9.98 -16.55 4.60
C LEU A 147 -10.01 -17.77 5.52
N GLU A 148 -11.14 -18.45 5.55
CA GLU A 148 -11.36 -19.65 6.37
C GLU A 148 -12.00 -20.76 5.54
N ARG A 149 -11.57 -22.00 5.76
CA ARG A 149 -12.13 -23.16 5.08
C ARG A 149 -13.28 -23.74 5.91
N GLU A 150 -14.50 -23.70 5.37
CA GLU A 150 -15.69 -24.27 6.00
C GLU A 150 -16.34 -25.30 5.05
N LYS A 151 -16.62 -26.52 5.55
CA LYS A 151 -17.32 -27.57 4.79
C LYS A 151 -16.76 -27.85 3.38
N GLY A 152 -15.45 -27.69 3.21
CA GLY A 152 -14.77 -27.96 1.94
C GLY A 152 -14.64 -26.74 1.00
N GLU A 153 -15.26 -25.61 1.32
CA GLU A 153 -15.21 -24.36 0.57
C GLU A 153 -14.36 -23.31 1.30
N LEU A 154 -13.63 -22.48 0.55
CA LEU A 154 -12.92 -21.34 1.12
C LEU A 154 -13.85 -20.14 1.15
N LYS A 155 -14.11 -19.59 2.33
CA LYS A 155 -14.90 -18.38 2.53
C LYS A 155 -14.02 -17.16 2.75
N ALA A 156 -14.42 -16.03 2.19
CA ALA A 156 -13.83 -14.72 2.46
C ALA A 156 -14.79 -13.91 3.33
N GLU A 157 -14.41 -13.70 4.59
CA GLU A 157 -15.12 -12.82 5.51
C GLU A 157 -14.51 -11.42 5.49
N PRO A 158 -15.22 -10.39 4.99
CA PRO A 158 -14.76 -9.01 5.03
C PRO A 158 -14.52 -8.55 6.47
N LEU A 159 -13.39 -7.90 6.72
CA LEU A 159 -13.07 -7.29 8.01
C LEU A 159 -13.29 -5.79 7.93
N PHE A 160 -14.43 -5.33 8.45
CA PHE A 160 -14.72 -3.91 8.54
C PHE A 160 -14.09 -3.31 9.78
N GLY A 161 -13.66 -2.06 9.68
CA GLY A 161 -13.08 -1.33 10.79
C GLY A 161 -12.60 0.05 10.35
N LYS A 162 -12.48 0.98 11.29
CA LYS A 162 -11.89 2.30 11.02
C LYS A 162 -10.44 2.12 10.54
N SER A 163 -9.98 3.03 9.68
CA SER A 163 -8.62 3.02 9.10
C SER A 163 -7.47 3.00 10.12
N GLY A 164 -7.74 3.45 11.36
CA GLY A 164 -6.78 3.43 12.48
C GLY A 164 -6.79 2.16 13.33
N LEU A 165 -7.69 1.21 13.10
CA LEU A 165 -7.72 -0.04 13.87
C LEU A 165 -6.65 -1.01 13.39
N ILE A 166 -5.86 -1.52 14.35
CA ILE A 166 -4.87 -2.56 14.11
C ILE A 166 -5.51 -3.96 14.10
N SER A 167 -6.64 -4.17 14.80
CA SER A 167 -7.28 -5.49 14.87
C SER A 167 -7.60 -6.10 13.51
N PRO A 168 -8.17 -5.39 12.51
CA PRO A 168 -8.40 -5.97 11.19
C PRO A 168 -7.11 -6.25 10.41
N LEU A 169 -5.95 -5.70 10.82
CA LEU A 169 -4.65 -6.05 10.23
C LEU A 169 -4.10 -7.37 10.78
N VAL A 170 -4.43 -7.70 12.03
CA VAL A 170 -3.97 -8.93 12.68
C VAL A 170 -4.87 -10.11 12.29
N GLU A 171 -6.17 -9.86 12.17
CA GLU A 171 -7.16 -10.90 11.88
C GLU A 171 -7.26 -11.27 10.40
N GLY A 172 -6.84 -10.37 9.49
CA GLY A 172 -6.91 -10.57 8.05
C GLY A 172 -5.70 -11.33 7.52
N ASN A 173 -5.95 -12.30 6.64
CA ASN A 173 -4.91 -13.06 5.93
C ASN A 173 -4.99 -12.89 4.40
N GLY A 174 -5.94 -12.08 3.92
CA GLY A 174 -6.01 -11.69 2.51
C GLY A 174 -6.79 -10.40 2.26
N MET A 175 -6.99 -10.11 0.98
CA MET A 175 -7.65 -8.90 0.51
C MET A 175 -8.42 -9.15 -0.79
N VAL A 176 -9.62 -8.60 -0.88
CA VAL A 176 -10.47 -8.61 -2.08
C VAL A 176 -10.52 -7.20 -2.64
N LYS A 177 -10.44 -7.09 -3.97
CA LYS A 177 -10.61 -5.82 -4.69
C LYS A 177 -12.05 -5.69 -5.17
N VAL A 178 -12.67 -4.55 -4.90
CA VAL A 178 -13.89 -4.10 -5.57
C VAL A 178 -13.49 -3.10 -6.64
N ASP A 179 -13.90 -3.35 -7.89
CA ASP A 179 -13.52 -2.52 -9.03
C ASP A 179 -14.19 -1.13 -9.01
N VAL A 180 -13.53 -0.19 -9.69
CA VAL A 180 -13.90 1.24 -9.74
C VAL A 180 -15.34 1.53 -10.18
N ASN A 181 -15.91 0.65 -11.01
CA ASN A 181 -17.24 0.79 -11.60
C ASN A 181 -18.30 -0.07 -10.89
N THR A 182 -17.99 -0.53 -9.69
CA THR A 182 -18.83 -1.46 -8.93
C THR A 182 -19.17 -0.86 -7.57
N GLU A 183 -20.46 -0.85 -7.22
CA GLU A 183 -20.95 -0.30 -5.94
C GLU A 183 -20.83 -1.27 -4.77
N GLY A 184 -20.39 -2.50 -5.03
CA GLY A 184 -20.23 -3.52 -4.01
C GLY A 184 -20.16 -4.93 -4.57
N LEU A 185 -19.96 -5.89 -3.68
CA LEU A 185 -20.02 -7.32 -3.97
C LEU A 185 -21.08 -7.96 -3.07
N TYR A 186 -21.73 -9.01 -3.55
CA TYR A 186 -22.80 -9.67 -2.84
C TYR A 186 -22.31 -10.93 -2.13
N GLU A 187 -22.95 -11.25 -1.01
CA GLU A 187 -22.79 -12.53 -0.35
C GLU A 187 -23.02 -13.68 -1.34
N GLY A 188 -22.14 -14.67 -1.29
CA GLY A 188 -22.18 -15.81 -2.20
C GLY A 188 -21.39 -15.61 -3.50
N ASP A 189 -20.97 -14.38 -3.82
CA ASP A 189 -20.11 -14.13 -4.98
C ASP A 189 -18.79 -14.89 -4.87
N LEU A 190 -18.34 -15.43 -6.00
CA LEU A 190 -17.02 -16.05 -6.11
C LEU A 190 -16.01 -14.94 -6.43
N VAL A 191 -15.15 -14.62 -5.47
CA VAL A 191 -14.20 -13.50 -5.54
C VAL A 191 -12.77 -13.98 -5.53
N GLU A 192 -11.89 -13.24 -6.20
CA GLU A 192 -10.45 -13.45 -6.12
C GLU A 192 -9.87 -12.69 -4.92
N ALA A 193 -9.20 -13.41 -4.03
CA ALA A 193 -8.54 -12.84 -2.86
C ALA A 193 -7.02 -12.94 -3.01
N LEU A 194 -6.33 -11.81 -2.86
CA LEU A 194 -4.88 -11.73 -2.71
C LEU A 194 -4.49 -12.16 -1.29
N LEU A 195 -3.50 -13.02 -1.16
CA LEU A 195 -2.97 -13.46 0.14
C LEU A 195 -1.93 -12.48 0.67
N PHE A 196 -1.92 -12.26 1.99
CA PHE A 196 -0.84 -11.52 2.64
C PHE A 196 0.32 -12.44 3.08
N ARG A 197 0.10 -13.78 3.11
CA ARG A 197 1.04 -14.82 3.57
C ARG A 197 0.85 -16.14 2.83
#